data_AF-A0A371RJ40-F1
#
_entry.id   AF-A0A371RJ40-F1
#
_cell.length_a   1.000
_cell.length_b   1.000
_cell.length_c   1.000
_cell.angle_alpha   90.00
_cell.angle_beta   90.00
_cell.angle_gamma   90.00
#
_symmetry.space_group_name_H-M   'P 1'
#
loop_
_entity.id
_entity.type
_entity.pdbx_description
1 polymer ?
#
loop_
_entity_poly.entity_id
_entity_poly.type
_entity_poly.pdbx_seq_one_letter_code
_entity_poly.pdbx_strand_id
1 'polypeptide(L)'
;MLYYLLFCAVVIGGGYGALHYWQRRIRTDLSIGAKEEFARIGRTDAALLEGLSEADFEVIYTETNMPRFPAYLLATVGTFLLGSPIILGLLAGLAYYAQQWGWVPQPNDMAAELYLGSGDASLLRKTTPETLSYIIEDMAGFYYFFGLLFFWIAVVYVLMRRYHKKAPGDLREEILRRR
;
A
#
# COMPACT_ATOMS: atom_id res chain seq x y z
N MET A 1 12.27 13.66 -13.38
CA MET A 1 12.38 12.26 -12.91
C MET A 1 13.46 12.08 -11.84
N LEU A 2 14.71 12.52 -12.05
CA LEU A 2 15.81 12.34 -11.08
C LEU A 2 15.49 12.87 -9.66
N TYR A 3 15.00 14.11 -9.55
CA TYR A 3 14.63 14.69 -8.25
C TYR A 3 13.54 13.91 -7.51
N TYR A 4 12.58 13.34 -8.23
CA TYR A 4 11.53 12.51 -7.65
C TYR A 4 12.10 11.20 -7.09
N LEU A 5 12.99 10.55 -7.84
CA LEU A 5 13.65 9.32 -7.38
C LEU A 5 14.54 9.58 -6.16
N LEU A 6 15.26 10.71 -6.15
CA LEU A 6 16.06 11.14 -5.00
C LEU A 6 15.18 11.40 -3.78
N PHE A 7 14.05 12.08 -3.95
CA PHE A 7 13.05 12.27 -2.89
C PHE A 7 12.54 10.93 -2.35
N CYS A 8 12.15 10.00 -3.22
CA CYS A 8 11.70 8.67 -2.81
C CYS A 8 12.78 7.91 -2.03
N ALA A 9 14.04 7.97 -2.50
CA ALA A 9 15.17 7.34 -1.84
C ALA A 9 15.40 7.91 -0.44
N VAL A 10 15.30 9.24 -0.26
CA VAL A 10 15.43 9.90 1.04
C VAL A 10 14.29 9.52 1.97
N VAL A 11 13.04 9.54 1.51
CA VAL A 11 11.87 9.19 2.33
C VAL A 11 11.90 7.72 2.75
N ILE A 12 12.12 6.81 1.81
CA ILE A 12 12.14 5.37 2.09
C ILE A 12 13.38 5.00 2.91
N GLY A 13 14.56 5.49 2.53
CA GLY A 13 15.82 5.21 3.23
C GLY A 13 15.84 5.81 4.64
N GLY A 14 15.41 7.07 4.79
CA GLY A 14 15.27 7.72 6.09
C GLY A 14 14.23 7.03 6.97
N GLY A 15 13.06 6.70 6.41
CA GLY A 15 12.02 5.95 7.11
C GLY A 15 12.47 4.57 7.56
N TYR A 16 13.22 3.86 6.71
CA TYR A 16 13.81 2.56 7.05
C TYR A 16 14.85 2.67 8.17
N GLY A 17 15.74 3.68 8.09
CA GLY A 17 16.72 3.95 9.15
C GLY A 17 16.06 4.27 10.48
N ALA A 18 15.04 5.13 10.48
CA ALA A 18 14.26 5.48 11.67
C ALA A 18 13.52 4.26 12.25
N LEU A 19 12.88 3.45 11.39
CA LEU A 19 12.23 2.21 11.79
C LEU A 19 13.22 1.25 12.44
N HIS A 20 14.37 1.03 11.82
CA HIS A 20 15.40 0.12 12.34
C HIS A 20 15.95 0.58 13.69
N TYR A 21 16.22 1.88 13.82
CA TYR A 21 16.65 2.47 15.09
C TYR A 21 15.58 2.29 16.19
N TRP A 22 14.33 2.59 15.88
CA TRP A 22 13.21 2.42 16.80
C TRP A 22 13.00 0.95 17.19
N GLN A 23 13.05 0.02 16.23
CA GLN A 23 12.90 -1.40 16.49
C GLN A 23 13.98 -1.95 17.43
N ARG A 24 15.23 -1.48 17.31
CA ARG A 24 16.31 -1.86 18.23
C ARG A 24 15.98 -1.47 19.67
N ARG A 25 15.46 -0.26 19.87
CA ARG A 25 15.09 0.23 21.21
C ARG A 25 13.94 -0.58 21.81
N ILE A 26 12.88 -0.80 21.03
CA ILE A 26 11.71 -1.57 21.49
C ILE A 26 12.08 -3.01 21.83
N ARG A 27 12.99 -3.64 21.09
CA ARG A 27 13.46 -5.00 21.43
C ARG A 27 14.12 -5.07 22.80
N THR A 28 14.89 -4.06 23.18
CA THR A 28 15.49 -3.98 24.52
C THR A 28 14.42 -3.84 25.60
N ASP A 29 13.39 -3.04 25.36
CA ASP A 29 12.29 -2.89 26.32
C ASP A 29 11.47 -4.20 26.44
N LEU A 30 11.24 -4.88 25.31
CA LEU A 30 10.53 -6.16 25.26
C LEU A 30 11.32 -7.30 25.91
N SER A 31 12.65 -7.32 25.83
CA SER A 31 13.45 -8.35 26.51
C SER A 31 13.38 -8.21 28.03
N ILE A 32 13.33 -6.99 28.55
CA ILE A 32 13.10 -6.74 29.97
C ILE A 32 11.70 -7.25 30.37
N GLY A 33 10.68 -6.86 29.61
CA GLY A 33 9.30 -7.32 29.84
C GLY A 33 9.12 -8.83 29.75
N ALA A 34 9.85 -9.50 28.86
CA ALA A 34 9.82 -10.95 28.71
C ALA A 34 10.28 -11.67 29.98
N LYS A 35 11.34 -11.17 30.65
CA LYS A 35 11.85 -11.79 31.89
C LYS A 35 10.87 -11.66 33.04
N GLU A 36 10.28 -10.48 33.18
CA GLU A 36 9.25 -10.22 34.20
C GLU A 36 8.02 -11.10 33.98
N GLU A 37 7.60 -11.23 32.72
CA GLU A 37 6.46 -12.06 32.33
C GLU A 37 6.73 -13.54 32.51
N PHE A 38 7.92 -14.04 32.16
CA PHE A 38 8.33 -15.42 32.40
C PHE A 38 8.29 -15.76 33.89
N ALA A 39 8.85 -14.89 34.74
CA ALA A 39 8.81 -15.06 36.19
C ALA A 39 7.37 -15.01 36.75
N ARG A 40 6.50 -14.17 36.17
CA ARG A 40 5.08 -14.10 36.53
C ARG A 40 4.35 -15.40 36.16
N ILE A 41 4.47 -15.85 34.93
CA ILE A 41 3.84 -17.10 34.44
C ILE A 41 4.37 -18.30 35.23
N GLY A 42 5.66 -18.35 35.53
CA GLY A 42 6.23 -19.42 36.37
C GLY A 42 5.60 -19.52 37.77
N ARG A 43 5.05 -18.41 38.31
CA ARG A 43 4.30 -18.41 39.57
C ARG A 43 2.82 -18.74 39.41
N THR A 44 2.20 -18.40 38.28
CA THR A 44 0.75 -18.54 38.09
C THR A 44 0.33 -19.77 37.31
N ASP A 45 1.11 -20.18 36.31
CA ASP A 45 0.84 -21.28 35.39
C ASP A 45 2.17 -21.90 34.90
N ALA A 46 2.88 -22.58 35.81
CA ALA A 46 4.17 -23.20 35.50
C ALA A 46 4.07 -24.28 34.41
N ALA A 47 2.90 -24.92 34.25
CA ALA A 47 2.65 -25.93 33.22
C ALA A 47 2.74 -25.34 31.80
N LEU A 48 2.44 -24.04 31.63
CA LEU A 48 2.59 -23.35 30.36
C LEU A 48 4.06 -23.20 29.92
N LEU A 49 5.00 -23.17 30.87
CA LEU A 49 6.44 -23.00 30.62
C LEU A 49 7.21 -24.32 30.59
N GLU A 50 6.53 -25.45 30.78
CA GLU A 50 7.19 -26.76 30.89
C GLU A 50 7.92 -27.12 29.58
N GLY A 51 9.25 -27.27 29.67
CA GLY A 51 10.12 -27.57 28.54
C GLY A 51 10.58 -26.34 27.73
N LEU A 52 10.18 -25.13 28.14
CA LEU A 52 10.59 -23.88 27.49
C LEU A 52 11.68 -23.17 28.30
N SER A 53 12.80 -22.83 27.67
CA SER A 53 13.82 -22.01 28.31
C SER A 53 13.40 -20.54 28.36
N GLU A 54 13.99 -19.76 29.28
CA GLU A 54 13.77 -18.32 29.35
C GLU A 54 14.16 -17.62 28.03
N ALA A 55 15.24 -18.08 27.39
CA ALA A 55 15.69 -17.55 26.11
C ALA A 55 14.69 -17.84 24.97
N ASP A 56 14.11 -19.04 24.93
CA ASP A 56 13.08 -19.37 23.93
C ASP A 56 11.80 -18.58 24.17
N PHE A 57 11.41 -18.40 25.44
CA PHE A 57 10.28 -17.54 25.81
C PHE A 57 10.51 -16.09 25.39
N GLU A 58 11.71 -15.54 25.60
CA GLU A 58 12.05 -14.17 25.21
C GLU A 58 11.86 -13.95 23.70
N VAL A 59 12.28 -14.92 22.88
CA VAL A 59 12.07 -14.89 21.42
C VAL A 59 10.58 -14.86 21.09
N ILE A 60 9.80 -15.78 21.68
CA ILE A 60 8.35 -15.86 21.46
C ILE A 60 7.64 -14.58 21.87
N TYR A 61 7.96 -14.07 23.06
CA TYR A 61 7.40 -12.86 23.63
C TYR A 61 7.70 -11.65 22.74
N THR A 62 8.95 -11.49 22.33
CA THR A 62 9.39 -10.38 21.50
C THR A 62 8.71 -10.45 20.13
N GLU A 63 8.66 -11.61 19.48
CA GLU A 63 8.00 -11.74 18.17
C GLU A 63 6.50 -11.48 18.21
N THR A 64 5.86 -11.84 19.32
CA THR A 64 4.42 -11.64 19.54
C THR A 64 4.09 -10.18 19.79
N ASN A 65 4.86 -9.51 20.66
CA ASN A 65 4.57 -8.14 21.12
C ASN A 65 5.25 -7.05 20.28
N MET A 66 6.16 -7.38 19.37
CA MET A 66 6.80 -6.39 18.51
C MET A 66 5.77 -5.65 17.65
N PRO A 67 5.64 -4.31 17.74
CA PRO A 67 4.66 -3.61 16.93
C PRO A 67 5.09 -3.61 15.46
N ARG A 68 4.26 -4.22 14.62
CA ARG A 68 4.56 -4.45 13.19
C ARG A 68 4.02 -3.33 12.30
N PHE A 69 2.97 -2.64 12.74
CA PHE A 69 2.28 -1.60 11.97
C PHE A 69 3.24 -0.58 11.32
N PRO A 70 4.27 -0.03 12.00
CA PRO A 70 5.19 0.92 11.39
C PRO A 70 5.92 0.36 10.15
N ALA A 71 6.30 -0.93 10.17
CA ALA A 71 6.96 -1.57 9.03
C ALA A 71 6.01 -1.71 7.83
N TYR A 72 4.75 -2.05 8.08
CA TYR A 72 3.73 -2.15 7.03
C TYR A 72 3.34 -0.79 6.48
N LEU A 73 3.28 0.25 7.33
CA LEU A 73 3.05 1.63 6.91
C LEU A 73 4.17 2.08 5.97
N LEU A 74 5.43 1.86 6.35
CA LEU A 74 6.59 2.20 5.50
C LEU A 74 6.57 1.44 4.18
N ALA A 75 6.25 0.14 4.20
CA ALA A 75 6.12 -0.67 2.98
C ALA A 75 4.99 -0.15 2.08
N THR A 76 3.87 0.28 2.67
CA THR A 76 2.75 0.89 1.94
C THR A 76 3.21 2.18 1.28
N VAL A 77 3.74 3.14 2.05
CA VAL A 77 4.25 4.41 1.51
C VAL A 77 5.29 4.20 0.42
N GLY A 78 6.24 3.28 0.63
CA GLY A 78 7.25 2.95 -0.38
C GLY A 78 6.65 2.39 -1.67
N THR A 79 5.66 1.50 -1.56
CA THR A 79 4.95 0.95 -2.72
C THR A 79 4.13 2.02 -3.44
N PHE A 80 3.51 2.95 -2.71
CA PHE A 80 2.79 4.09 -3.31
C PHE A 80 3.72 5.00 -4.08
N LEU A 81 4.83 5.43 -3.47
CA LEU A 81 5.80 6.34 -4.08
C LEU A 81 6.45 5.70 -5.32
N LEU A 82 6.88 4.44 -5.23
CA LEU A 82 7.54 3.80 -6.37
C LEU A 82 6.54 3.30 -7.42
N GLY A 83 5.36 2.84 -6.99
CA GLY A 83 4.35 2.24 -7.85
C GLY A 83 3.55 3.25 -8.66
N SER A 84 3.30 4.45 -8.12
CA SER A 84 2.54 5.50 -8.83
C SER A 84 3.15 5.91 -10.18
N PRO A 85 4.45 6.25 -10.30
CA PRO A 85 5.03 6.56 -11.61
C PRO A 85 5.05 5.35 -12.54
N ILE A 86 5.19 4.12 -12.01
CA ILE A 86 5.16 2.90 -12.81
C ILE A 86 3.77 2.70 -13.40
N ILE A 87 2.71 2.78 -12.60
CA ILE A 87 1.35 2.56 -13.08
C ILE A 87 0.92 3.69 -14.03
N LEU A 88 1.30 4.94 -13.75
CA LEU A 88 1.03 6.05 -14.67
C LEU A 88 1.76 5.86 -16.00
N GLY A 89 3.02 5.43 -15.97
CA GLY A 89 3.78 5.09 -17.18
C GLY A 89 3.15 3.93 -17.96
N LEU A 90 2.67 2.90 -17.27
CA LEU A 90 1.95 1.78 -17.88
C LEU A 90 0.63 2.24 -18.52
N LEU A 91 -0.17 3.03 -17.82
CA LEU A 91 -1.42 3.57 -18.34
C LEU A 91 -1.19 4.47 -19.56
N ALA A 92 -0.19 5.35 -19.50
CA ALA A 92 0.18 6.22 -20.62
C ALA A 92 0.67 5.40 -21.82
N GLY A 93 1.50 4.38 -21.58
CA GLY A 93 1.96 3.46 -22.62
C GLY A 93 0.81 2.68 -23.26
N LEU A 94 -0.10 2.14 -22.45
CA LEU A 94 -1.30 1.44 -22.94
C LEU A 94 -2.19 2.37 -23.77
N ALA A 95 -2.41 3.61 -23.32
CA ALA A 95 -3.17 4.60 -24.07
C ALA A 95 -2.50 4.94 -25.41
N TYR A 96 -1.18 5.12 -25.41
CA TYR A 96 -0.41 5.35 -26.63
C TYR A 96 -0.58 4.20 -27.64
N TYR A 97 -0.43 2.94 -27.21
CA TYR A 97 -0.64 1.79 -28.09
C TYR A 97 -2.09 1.66 -28.56
N ALA A 98 -3.06 1.90 -27.69
CA ALA A 98 -4.47 1.85 -28.04
C ALA A 98 -4.83 2.89 -29.11
N GLN A 99 -4.21 4.09 -29.04
CA GLN A 99 -4.38 5.13 -30.06
C GLN A 99 -3.71 4.71 -31.40
N GLN A 100 -2.50 4.14 -31.35
CA GLN A 100 -1.80 3.68 -32.56
C GLN A 100 -2.57 2.59 -33.30
N TRP A 101 -3.31 1.73 -32.59
CA TRP A 101 -4.07 0.63 -33.17
C TRP A 101 -5.53 0.98 -33.45
N GLY A 102 -5.93 2.24 -33.24
CA GLY A 102 -7.31 2.69 -33.47
C GLY A 102 -8.34 2.03 -32.54
N TRP A 103 -7.92 1.53 -31.39
CA TRP A 103 -8.82 0.95 -30.37
C TRP A 103 -9.61 2.01 -29.61
N VAL A 104 -9.08 3.24 -29.57
CA VAL A 104 -9.73 4.38 -28.95
C VAL A 104 -10.07 5.38 -30.06
N PRO A 105 -11.33 5.83 -30.16
CA PRO A 105 -11.69 6.85 -31.12
C PRO A 105 -10.96 8.16 -30.78
N GLN A 106 -10.52 8.91 -31.80
CA GLN A 106 -9.84 10.17 -31.54
C GLN A 106 -10.83 11.17 -30.90
N PRO A 107 -10.38 12.01 -29.95
CA PRO A 107 -11.26 12.99 -29.31
C PRO A 107 -12.00 13.88 -30.30
N ASN A 108 -11.36 14.22 -31.42
CA ASN A 108 -11.95 15.02 -32.49
C ASN A 108 -13.06 14.29 -33.24
N ASP A 109 -12.91 12.98 -33.48
CA ASP A 109 -13.91 12.16 -34.14
C ASP A 109 -15.14 11.99 -33.23
N MET A 110 -14.91 11.74 -31.94
CA MET A 110 -15.98 11.69 -30.93
C MET A 110 -16.70 13.03 -30.77
N ALA A 111 -15.95 14.14 -30.75
CA ALA A 111 -16.51 15.48 -30.63
C ALA A 111 -17.39 15.82 -31.84
N ALA A 112 -16.94 15.48 -33.06
CA ALA A 112 -17.71 15.66 -34.28
C ALA A 112 -18.99 14.81 -34.27
N GLU A 113 -18.91 13.54 -33.87
CA GLU A 113 -20.06 12.64 -33.78
C GLU A 113 -21.09 13.11 -32.74
N LEU A 114 -20.64 13.49 -31.55
CA LEU A 114 -21.51 14.02 -30.48
C LEU A 114 -22.16 15.36 -30.86
N TYR A 115 -21.43 16.23 -31.56
CA TYR A 115 -21.96 17.50 -32.04
C TYR A 115 -23.06 17.29 -33.10
N LEU A 116 -22.85 16.36 -34.04
CA LEU A 116 -23.80 16.06 -35.12
C LEU A 116 -25.01 15.24 -34.64
N GLY A 117 -24.85 14.38 -33.63
CA GLY A 117 -25.90 13.49 -33.12
C GLY A 117 -26.83 14.08 -32.06
N SER A 118 -26.49 15.21 -31.45
CA SER A 118 -27.31 15.81 -30.39
C SER A 118 -28.47 16.64 -30.96
N GLY A 119 -29.71 16.14 -30.83
CA GLY A 119 -30.93 16.88 -31.17
C GLY A 119 -31.09 18.17 -30.36
N ASP A 120 -31.97 19.07 -30.83
CA ASP A 120 -32.11 20.51 -30.47
C ASP A 120 -32.20 20.89 -28.96
N ALA A 121 -32.21 19.93 -28.04
CA ALA A 121 -32.35 20.17 -26.60
C ALA A 121 -31.05 20.02 -25.78
N SER A 122 -29.88 19.81 -26.40
CA SER A 122 -28.64 19.57 -25.64
C SER A 122 -27.77 20.83 -25.49
N LEU A 123 -27.25 21.06 -24.29
CA LEU A 123 -26.24 22.08 -24.00
C LEU A 123 -24.97 21.96 -24.89
N LEU A 124 -24.76 20.80 -25.53
CA LEU A 124 -23.57 20.46 -26.31
C LEU A 124 -23.47 21.23 -27.64
N ARG A 125 -24.59 21.66 -28.25
CA ARG A 125 -24.56 22.38 -29.54
C ARG A 125 -24.18 23.87 -29.39
N LYS A 126 -24.30 24.42 -28.18
CA LYS A 126 -23.86 25.79 -27.85
C LYS A 126 -22.34 25.88 -27.62
N THR A 127 -21.67 24.74 -27.58
CA THR A 127 -20.25 24.60 -27.30
C THR A 127 -19.53 24.32 -28.62
N THR A 128 -18.38 24.97 -28.86
CA THR A 128 -17.63 24.72 -30.11
C THR A 128 -17.05 23.30 -30.10
N PRO A 129 -16.83 22.68 -31.27
CA PRO A 129 -16.20 21.36 -31.34
C PRO A 129 -14.84 21.29 -30.63
N GLU A 130 -14.04 22.37 -30.66
CA GLU A 130 -12.78 22.41 -29.91
C GLU A 130 -13.00 22.36 -28.39
N THR A 131 -14.03 23.05 -27.89
CA THR A 131 -14.35 23.01 -26.47
C THR A 131 -14.86 21.62 -26.06
N LEU A 132 -15.57 20.93 -26.95
CA LEU A 132 -16.03 19.55 -26.73
C LEU A 132 -14.86 18.56 -26.68
N SER A 133 -13.85 18.72 -27.55
CA SER A 133 -12.65 17.86 -27.52
C SER A 133 -11.87 18.02 -26.22
N TYR A 134 -11.75 19.23 -25.68
CA TYR A 134 -11.13 19.44 -24.36
C TYR A 134 -11.90 18.74 -23.23
N ILE A 135 -13.24 18.79 -23.25
CA ILE A 135 -14.07 18.09 -22.25
C ILE A 135 -13.87 16.57 -22.34
N ILE A 136 -13.80 16.03 -23.56
CA ILE A 136 -13.56 14.59 -23.79
C ILE A 136 -12.15 14.19 -23.34
N GLU A 137 -11.15 15.02 -23.58
CA GLU A 137 -9.78 14.82 -23.10
C GLU A 137 -9.70 14.83 -21.56
N ASP A 138 -10.44 15.74 -20.90
CA ASP A 138 -10.56 15.75 -19.45
C ASP A 138 -11.25 14.48 -18.90
N MET A 139 -12.22 13.92 -19.63
CA MET A 139 -12.80 12.62 -19.29
C MET A 139 -11.78 11.48 -19.40
N ALA A 140 -10.75 11.59 -20.24
CA ALA A 140 -9.64 10.62 -20.23
C ALA A 140 -8.86 10.70 -18.90
N GLY A 141 -8.62 11.91 -18.40
CA GLY A 141 -8.01 12.17 -17.08
C GLY A 141 -8.76 11.49 -15.93
N PHE A 142 -10.09 11.42 -16.01
CA PHE A 142 -10.93 10.69 -15.06
C PHE A 142 -10.54 9.20 -15.00
N TYR A 143 -10.35 8.52 -16.13
CA TYR A 143 -9.96 7.10 -16.13
C TYR A 143 -8.55 6.86 -15.56
N TYR A 144 -7.61 7.78 -15.79
CA TYR A 144 -6.28 7.71 -15.16
C TYR A 144 -6.37 7.81 -13.63
N PHE A 145 -7.23 8.70 -13.13
CA PHE A 145 -7.47 8.85 -11.70
C PHE A 145 -8.04 7.56 -11.08
N PHE A 146 -9.07 6.96 -11.69
CA PHE A 146 -9.63 5.69 -11.19
C PHE A 146 -8.68 4.52 -11.32
N GLY A 147 -7.87 4.46 -12.39
CA GLY A 147 -6.81 3.46 -12.54
C GLY A 147 -5.78 3.56 -11.42
N LEU A 148 -5.33 4.77 -11.09
CA LEU A 148 -4.42 5.02 -9.99
C LEU A 148 -5.05 4.69 -8.63
N LEU A 149 -6.31 5.08 -8.42
CA LEU A 149 -7.06 4.79 -7.21
C LEU A 149 -7.22 3.27 -7.01
N PHE A 150 -7.60 2.54 -8.06
CA PHE A 150 -7.72 1.08 -8.01
C PHE A 150 -6.39 0.42 -7.68
N PHE A 151 -5.30 0.89 -8.29
CA PHE A 151 -3.95 0.44 -7.96
C PHE A 151 -3.63 0.65 -6.48
N TRP A 152 -3.92 1.83 -5.93
CA TRP A 152 -3.72 2.12 -4.51
C TRP A 152 -4.56 1.23 -3.59
N ILE A 153 -5.84 1.02 -3.91
CA ILE A 153 -6.71 0.11 -3.17
C ILE A 153 -6.14 -1.30 -3.20
N ALA A 154 -5.68 -1.78 -4.36
CA ALA A 154 -5.07 -3.10 -4.50
C ALA A 154 -3.80 -3.25 -3.64
N VAL A 155 -2.91 -2.24 -3.63
CA VAL A 155 -1.71 -2.23 -2.80
C VAL A 155 -2.07 -2.33 -1.31
N VAL A 156 -2.99 -1.49 -0.83
CA VAL A 156 -3.45 -1.50 0.56
C VAL A 156 -4.08 -2.85 0.91
N TYR A 157 -4.94 -3.38 0.04
CA TYR A 157 -5.58 -4.67 0.24
C TYR A 157 -4.56 -5.80 0.37
N VAL A 158 -3.57 -5.88 -0.52
CA VAL A 158 -2.53 -6.91 -0.50
C VAL A 158 -1.69 -6.81 0.78
N LEU A 159 -1.28 -5.60 1.15
CA LEU A 159 -0.45 -5.38 2.35
C LEU A 159 -1.22 -5.63 3.64
N MET A 160 -2.48 -5.19 3.75
CA MET A 160 -3.34 -5.48 4.90
C MET A 160 -3.66 -6.96 5.01
N ARG A 161 -3.94 -7.63 3.89
CA ARG A 161 -4.14 -9.09 3.89
C ARG A 161 -2.88 -9.82 4.38
N ARG A 162 -1.69 -9.36 3.97
CA ARG A 162 -0.42 -9.93 4.44
C ARG A 162 -0.16 -9.61 5.92
N TYR A 163 -0.52 -8.42 6.38
CA TYR A 163 -0.46 -8.01 7.78
C TYR A 163 -1.28 -8.95 8.67
N HIS A 164 -2.57 -9.12 8.36
CA HIS A 164 -3.47 -9.95 9.15
C HIS A 164 -3.11 -11.44 9.08
N LYS A 165 -2.68 -11.95 7.92
CA LYS A 165 -2.25 -13.36 7.81
C LYS A 165 -1.01 -13.71 8.63
N LYS A 166 -0.15 -12.72 8.89
CA LYS A 166 1.09 -12.93 9.65
C LYS A 166 0.97 -12.51 11.10
N ALA A 167 -0.14 -11.89 11.53
CA ALA A 167 -0.32 -11.46 12.91
C ALA A 167 -0.14 -12.67 13.85
N PRO A 168 0.70 -12.54 14.90
CA PRO A 168 0.83 -13.62 15.87
C PRO A 168 -0.49 -13.73 16.66
N GLY A 169 -0.77 -14.93 17.16
CA GLY A 169 -1.90 -15.13 18.07
C GLY A 169 -1.60 -14.54 19.45
N ASP A 170 -2.46 -14.85 20.42
CA ASP A 170 -2.17 -14.50 21.81
C ASP A 170 -0.89 -15.22 22.29
N LEU A 171 -0.15 -14.58 23.20
CA LEU A 171 1.12 -15.10 23.71
C LEU A 171 1.01 -16.57 24.18
N ARG A 172 -0.11 -16.92 24.82
CA ARG A 172 -0.40 -18.27 25.30
C ARG A 172 -0.52 -19.27 24.14
N GLU A 173 -1.22 -18.92 23.06
CA GLU A 173 -1.36 -19.77 21.88
C GLU A 173 -0.01 -19.94 21.18
N GLU A 174 0.79 -18.88 21.12
CA GLU A 174 2.10 -18.91 20.49
C GLU A 174 3.08 -19.81 21.26
N ILE A 175 3.05 -19.77 22.60
CA ILE A 175 3.81 -20.69 23.46
C ILE A 175 3.38 -22.14 23.19
N LEU A 176 2.08 -22.42 23.19
CA LEU A 176 1.55 -23.76 22.95
C LEU A 176 1.86 -24.30 21.55
N ARG A 177 1.95 -23.43 20.54
CA ARG A 177 2.28 -23.80 19.16
C ARG A 177 3.75 -24.18 18.98
N ARG A 178 4.65 -23.65 19.81
CA ARG A 178 6.11 -23.83 19.69
C ARG A 178 6.71 -24.77 20.73
N ARG A 179 5.91 -25.24 21.67
CA ARG A 179 6.20 -26.37 22.54
C ARG A 179 6.11 -27.67 21.74
#